data_AF-A0A2T4DB10-F1
#
_entry.id   AF-A0A2T4DB10-F1
#
_cell.length_a   1.000
_cell.length_b   1.000
_cell.length_c   1.000
_cell.angle_alpha   90.00
_cell.angle_beta   90.00
_cell.angle_gamma   90.00
#
_symmetry.space_group_name_H-M   'P 1'
#
loop_
_entity.id
_entity.type
_entity.pdbx_description
1 polymer ?
#
loop_
_entity_poly.entity_id
_entity_poly.type
_entity_poly.pdbx_seq_one_letter_code
_entity_poly.pdbx_strand_id
1 'polypeptide(L)'
;MNYKYQIIFIFIFILPNMLQCQKTTKNWLFFNQLRFEFIEGTAKFNFNSSSLAEDDRTTVFSHPQTGELLLYFDGINLWSGNELNLVKENIKIGSGLRQTSLILPLNESFDSFYLFTCQTNFDDNGLLISSDITYSYISRTDDSYS
;
A
#
# COMPACT_ATOMS: atom_id res chain seq x y z
N MET A 1 5.45 50.15 -10.46
CA MET A 1 5.76 48.71 -10.25
C MET A 1 5.94 48.05 -11.60
N ASN A 2 7.04 47.32 -11.80
CA ASN A 2 7.36 46.69 -13.08
C ASN A 2 6.47 45.46 -13.30
N TYR A 3 5.54 45.54 -14.26
CA TYR A 3 4.60 44.49 -14.66
C TYR A 3 5.29 43.15 -15.00
N LYS A 4 6.57 43.18 -15.38
CA LYS A 4 7.41 41.99 -15.58
C LYS A 4 7.48 41.08 -14.35
N TYR A 5 7.61 41.63 -13.15
CA TYR A 5 7.70 40.81 -11.93
C TYR A 5 6.33 40.30 -11.46
N GLN A 6 5.25 41.02 -11.80
CA GLN A 6 3.88 40.59 -11.47
C GLN A 6 3.46 39.35 -12.28
N ILE A 7 3.87 39.26 -13.55
CA ILE A 7 3.59 38.08 -14.40
C ILE A 7 4.32 36.84 -13.88
N ILE A 8 5.59 36.99 -13.45
CA ILE A 8 6.37 35.89 -12.87
C ILE A 8 5.73 35.39 -11.56
N PHE A 9 5.24 36.30 -10.72
CA PHE A 9 4.57 35.96 -9.48
C PHE A 9 3.26 35.19 -9.72
N ILE A 10 2.46 35.58 -10.71
CA ILE A 10 1.24 34.85 -11.12
C ILE A 10 1.58 33.44 -11.62
N PHE A 11 2.64 33.28 -12.41
CA PHE A 11 3.06 31.97 -12.91
C PHE A 11 3.48 31.01 -11.79
N ILE A 12 4.17 31.52 -10.75
CA ILE A 12 4.58 30.73 -9.57
C ILE A 12 3.37 30.19 -8.78
N PHE A 13 2.25 30.91 -8.75
CA PHE A 13 1.05 30.48 -8.03
C PHE A 13 0.15 29.51 -8.81
N ILE A 14 0.26 29.45 -10.15
CA ILE A 14 -0.59 28.60 -10.99
C ILE A 14 0.03 27.21 -11.21
N LEU A 15 1.36 27.12 -11.32
CA LEU A 15 2.08 25.86 -11.57
C LEU A 15 1.84 24.71 -10.55
N PRO A 16 1.66 24.95 -9.23
CA PRO A 16 1.48 23.87 -8.26
C PRO A 16 0.19 23.06 -8.50
N ASN A 17 -0.85 23.68 -9.07
CA ASN A 17 -2.13 23.03 -9.33
C ASN A 17 -2.04 22.00 -10.45
N MET A 18 -1.02 22.07 -11.31
CA MET A 18 -0.82 21.09 -12.39
C MET A 18 0.01 19.88 -11.94
N LEU A 19 0.51 19.87 -10.70
CA LEU A 19 1.28 18.77 -10.12
C LEU A 19 0.36 17.86 -9.27
N GLN A 20 -0.63 17.21 -9.89
CA GLN A 20 -1.34 16.09 -9.25
C GLN A 20 -0.49 14.82 -9.29
N CYS A 21 0.51 14.73 -8.42
CA CYS A 21 1.37 13.55 -8.25
C CYS A 21 0.84 12.55 -7.19
N GLN A 22 -0.33 12.80 -6.62
CA GLN A 22 -0.82 12.03 -5.46
C GLN A 22 -1.78 10.91 -5.87
N LYS A 23 -1.43 10.07 -6.85
CA LYS A 23 -2.24 8.89 -7.17
C LYS A 23 -1.99 7.71 -6.21
N THR A 24 -1.16 7.92 -5.20
CA THR A 24 -0.92 6.95 -4.11
C THR A 24 -2.20 6.59 -3.37
N THR A 25 -3.14 7.53 -3.24
CA THR A 25 -4.44 7.33 -2.58
C THR A 25 -5.53 6.82 -3.51
N LYS A 26 -5.17 6.40 -4.75
CA LYS A 26 -6.15 5.95 -5.73
C LYS A 26 -6.85 4.66 -5.29
N ASN A 27 -6.11 3.69 -4.74
CA ASN A 27 -6.69 2.42 -4.28
C ASN A 27 -6.76 2.39 -2.77
N TRP A 28 -7.94 2.11 -2.25
CA TRP A 28 -8.18 1.82 -0.85
C TRP A 28 -8.79 0.43 -0.76
N LEU A 29 -8.07 -0.49 -0.12
CA LEU A 29 -8.52 -1.85 0.08
C LEU A 29 -8.67 -2.09 1.57
N PHE A 30 -9.85 -2.55 1.95
CA PHE A 30 -10.22 -2.85 3.31
C PHE A 30 -10.44 -4.35 3.48
N PHE A 31 -10.50 -4.78 4.75
CA PHE A 31 -10.98 -6.11 5.11
C PHE A 31 -12.36 -6.39 4.47
N ASN A 32 -12.69 -7.67 4.29
CA ASN A 32 -13.96 -8.13 3.72
C ASN A 32 -14.21 -7.68 2.26
N GLN A 33 -13.17 -7.73 1.42
CA GLN A 33 -13.27 -7.58 -0.05
C GLN A 33 -13.75 -6.20 -0.53
N LEU A 34 -13.71 -5.16 0.33
CA LEU A 34 -14.12 -3.82 -0.03
C LEU A 34 -12.95 -3.06 -0.66
N ARG A 35 -13.07 -2.73 -1.94
CA ARG A 35 -12.15 -1.85 -2.66
C ARG A 35 -12.85 -0.58 -3.13
N PHE A 36 -12.25 0.55 -2.78
CA PHE A 36 -12.59 1.85 -3.35
C PHE A 36 -11.47 2.32 -4.27
N GLU A 37 -11.86 2.78 -5.45
CA GLU A 37 -10.98 3.46 -6.39
C GLU A 37 -11.39 4.93 -6.47
N PHE A 38 -10.48 5.84 -6.10
CA PHE A 38 -10.70 7.27 -6.21
C PHE A 38 -10.17 7.75 -7.57
N ILE A 39 -11.10 8.01 -8.50
CA ILE A 39 -10.79 8.52 -9.83
C ILE A 39 -11.32 9.95 -9.91
N GLU A 40 -10.41 10.92 -10.06
CA GLU A 40 -10.76 12.34 -10.26
C GLU A 40 -11.72 12.88 -9.18
N GLY A 41 -11.50 12.48 -7.92
CA GLY A 41 -12.32 12.89 -6.78
C GLY A 41 -13.64 12.12 -6.63
N THR A 42 -13.93 11.17 -7.51
CA THR A 42 -15.09 10.27 -7.38
C THR A 42 -14.64 8.92 -6.82
N ALA A 43 -15.28 8.48 -5.73
CA ALA A 43 -15.11 7.13 -5.23
C ALA A 43 -15.95 6.16 -6.08
N LYS A 44 -15.28 5.20 -6.73
CA LYS A 44 -15.93 4.07 -7.40
C LYS A 44 -15.74 2.83 -6.56
N PHE A 45 -16.83 2.09 -6.41
CA PHE A 45 -16.82 0.82 -5.72
C PHE A 45 -16.51 -0.29 -6.70
N ASN A 46 -15.57 -1.17 -6.35
CA ASN A 46 -15.22 -2.33 -7.16
C ASN A 46 -15.19 -3.57 -6.26
N PHE A 47 -16.14 -4.48 -6.43
CA PHE A 47 -16.10 -5.80 -5.79
C PHE A 47 -15.18 -6.69 -6.61
N ASN A 48 -14.00 -7.01 -6.08
CA ASN A 48 -13.23 -8.14 -6.61
C ASN A 48 -13.61 -9.37 -5.80
N SER A 49 -14.17 -10.37 -6.47
CA SER A 49 -14.74 -11.60 -5.91
C SER A 49 -13.70 -12.66 -5.50
N SER A 50 -12.54 -12.26 -4.96
CA SER A 50 -11.46 -13.20 -4.64
C SER A 50 -11.11 -13.23 -3.16
N SER A 51 -10.54 -14.36 -2.76
CA SER A 51 -10.33 -14.92 -1.42
C SER A 51 -9.41 -14.11 -0.49
N LEU A 52 -9.59 -12.80 -0.41
CA LEU A 52 -8.85 -11.95 0.52
C LEU A 52 -9.19 -12.32 1.96
N ALA A 53 -8.18 -12.50 2.79
CA ALA A 53 -8.37 -12.92 4.17
C ALA A 53 -9.09 -11.84 4.99
N GLU A 54 -9.82 -12.28 6.01
CA GLU A 54 -10.69 -11.46 6.88
C GLU A 54 -9.93 -10.70 7.97
N ASP A 55 -8.69 -10.28 7.72
CA ASP A 55 -7.85 -9.63 8.73
C ASP A 55 -7.95 -8.10 8.69
N ASP A 56 -7.91 -7.45 9.84
CA ASP A 56 -8.02 -5.99 9.98
C ASP A 56 -6.68 -5.25 9.80
N ARG A 57 -5.62 -5.99 9.44
CA ARG A 57 -4.22 -5.54 9.39
C ARG A 57 -3.70 -5.33 7.96
N THR A 58 -4.52 -4.68 7.15
CA THR A 58 -4.25 -4.50 5.73
C THR A 58 -3.29 -3.34 5.44
N THR A 59 -2.49 -3.47 4.39
CA THR A 59 -1.66 -2.38 3.85
C THR A 59 -1.69 -2.40 2.34
N VAL A 60 -1.75 -1.23 1.72
CA VAL A 60 -1.81 -1.07 0.27
C VAL A 60 -0.69 -0.15 -0.22
N PHE A 61 -0.11 -0.47 -1.38
CA PHE A 61 0.80 0.42 -2.08
C PHE A 61 0.36 0.59 -3.54
N SER A 62 0.11 1.83 -3.93
CA SER A 62 -0.21 2.19 -5.32
C SER A 62 0.96 2.96 -5.95
N HIS A 63 1.18 2.75 -7.24
CA HIS A 63 2.19 3.48 -8.00
C HIS A 63 1.93 5.00 -7.91
N PRO A 64 2.88 5.83 -7.47
CA PRO A 64 2.62 7.26 -7.23
C PRO A 64 2.16 8.04 -8.46
N GLN A 65 2.72 7.74 -9.64
CA GLN A 65 2.40 8.44 -10.90
C GLN A 65 1.20 7.87 -11.66
N THR A 66 1.01 6.54 -11.70
CA THR A 66 -0.08 5.90 -12.48
C THR A 66 -1.32 5.61 -11.63
N GLY A 67 -1.14 5.42 -10.31
CA GLY A 67 -2.18 4.96 -9.39
C GLY A 67 -2.53 3.49 -9.54
N GLU A 68 -1.73 2.71 -10.27
CA GLU A 68 -1.89 1.26 -10.35
C GLU A 68 -1.69 0.63 -8.96
N LEU A 69 -2.54 -0.34 -8.60
CA LEU A 69 -2.31 -1.15 -7.40
C LEU A 69 -1.10 -2.04 -7.62
N LEU A 70 -0.03 -1.84 -6.86
CA LEU A 70 1.19 -2.64 -6.99
C LEU A 70 1.20 -3.78 -6.00
N LEU A 71 0.90 -3.49 -4.73
CA LEU A 71 0.89 -4.48 -3.66
C LEU A 71 -0.30 -4.25 -2.72
N TYR A 72 -0.88 -5.35 -2.26
CA TYR A 72 -1.88 -5.39 -1.21
C TYR A 72 -1.51 -6.50 -0.25
N PHE A 73 -1.38 -6.17 1.02
CA PHE A 73 -1.18 -7.13 2.08
C PHE A 73 -2.47 -7.20 2.90
N ASP A 74 -3.04 -8.40 3.03
CA ASP A 74 -4.36 -8.60 3.65
C ASP A 74 -4.28 -8.95 5.15
N GLY A 75 -3.09 -8.91 5.75
CA GLY A 75 -2.85 -9.35 7.14
C GLY A 75 -2.21 -10.74 7.25
N ILE A 76 -2.33 -11.57 6.21
CA ILE A 76 -1.77 -12.94 6.16
C ILE A 76 -0.95 -13.15 4.87
N ASN A 77 -1.50 -12.71 3.74
CA ASN A 77 -0.98 -12.91 2.40
C ASN A 77 -0.67 -11.57 1.73
N LEU A 78 0.35 -11.58 0.88
CA LEU A 78 0.73 -10.49 0.02
C LEU A 78 0.30 -10.78 -1.42
N TRP A 79 -0.40 -9.82 -2.00
CA TRP A 79 -0.98 -9.86 -3.34
C TRP A 79 -0.38 -8.74 -4.20
N SER A 80 -0.29 -8.94 -5.51
CA SER A 80 0.25 -7.99 -6.49
C SER A 80 -0.73 -7.71 -7.62
N GLY A 81 -0.72 -6.47 -8.08
CA GLY A 81 -1.50 -6.03 -9.24
C GLY A 81 -3.00 -5.89 -8.98
N ASN A 82 -3.71 -5.36 -9.98
CA ASN A 82 -5.17 -5.17 -9.92
C ASN A 82 -5.97 -6.48 -9.88
N GLU A 83 -5.38 -7.57 -10.36
CA GLU A 83 -5.97 -8.92 -10.36
C GLU A 83 -5.76 -9.65 -9.04
N LEU A 84 -4.98 -9.08 -8.11
CA LEU A 84 -4.64 -9.68 -6.81
C LEU A 84 -3.97 -11.05 -6.97
N ASN A 85 -2.84 -11.09 -7.68
CA ASN A 85 -2.02 -12.30 -7.82
C ASN A 85 -1.26 -12.56 -6.52
N LEU A 86 -1.34 -13.77 -5.97
CA LEU A 86 -0.65 -14.13 -4.72
C LEU A 86 0.87 -14.12 -4.93
N VAL A 87 1.58 -13.30 -4.15
CA VAL A 87 3.05 -13.18 -4.17
C VAL A 87 3.66 -13.96 -3.01
N LYS A 88 3.07 -13.88 -1.82
CA LYS A 88 3.60 -14.53 -0.63
C LYS A 88 2.49 -14.88 0.33
N GLU A 89 2.53 -16.08 0.87
CA GLU A 89 1.53 -16.58 1.81
C GLU A 89 2.06 -16.68 3.24
N ASN A 90 1.13 -16.75 4.21
CA ASN A 90 1.41 -17.08 5.61
C ASN A 90 2.48 -16.20 6.27
N ILE A 91 2.47 -14.90 5.97
CA ILE A 91 3.35 -13.92 6.59
C ILE A 91 2.94 -13.77 8.06
N LYS A 92 3.86 -14.07 8.97
CA LYS A 92 3.59 -14.03 10.40
C LYS A 92 3.36 -12.58 10.85
N ILE A 93 2.21 -12.36 11.48
CA ILE A 93 1.87 -11.13 12.18
C ILE A 93 1.35 -11.47 13.57
N GLY A 94 1.74 -10.65 14.54
CA GLY A 94 1.28 -10.75 15.92
C GLY A 94 -0.21 -10.49 16.04
N SER A 95 -0.90 -11.33 16.81
CA SER A 95 -2.33 -11.16 17.11
C SER A 95 -2.57 -9.99 18.07
N GLY A 96 -3.75 -9.35 17.96
CA GLY A 96 -4.20 -8.31 18.89
C GLY A 96 -3.56 -6.93 18.71
N LEU A 97 -2.74 -6.75 17.68
CA LEU A 97 -2.13 -5.46 17.34
C LEU A 97 -2.92 -4.74 16.24
N ARG A 98 -3.01 -3.40 16.29
CA ARG A 98 -3.62 -2.55 15.25
C ARG A 98 -2.53 -1.89 14.41
N GLN A 99 -2.75 -1.77 13.09
CA GLN A 99 -1.79 -1.20 12.12
C GLN A 99 -0.38 -1.80 12.24
N THR A 100 -0.25 -3.06 11.84
CA THR A 100 0.98 -3.84 12.05
C THR A 100 1.84 -3.98 10.81
N SER A 101 1.49 -3.35 9.69
CA SER A 101 2.17 -3.56 8.42
C SER A 101 2.51 -2.25 7.72
N LEU A 102 3.64 -2.24 7.01
CA LEU A 102 4.10 -1.12 6.19
C LEU A 102 4.84 -1.65 4.96
N ILE A 103 4.44 -1.20 3.78
CA ILE A 103 5.12 -1.49 2.51
C ILE A 103 5.99 -0.29 2.16
N LEU A 104 7.30 -0.50 2.01
CA LEU A 104 8.28 0.51 1.64
C LEU A 104 8.98 0.12 0.34
N PRO A 105 8.90 0.93 -0.74
CA PRO A 105 9.65 0.68 -1.96
C PRO A 105 11.15 0.91 -1.72
N LEU A 106 11.99 0.05 -2.29
CA LEU A 106 13.46 0.21 -2.20
C LEU A 106 14.01 1.15 -3.28
N ASN A 107 13.31 1.25 -4.41
CA ASN A 107 13.78 2.00 -5.57
C ASN A 107 12.63 2.76 -6.24
N GLU A 108 12.99 3.70 -7.11
CA GLU A 108 12.03 4.52 -7.86
C GLU A 108 11.29 3.73 -8.95
N SER A 109 11.81 2.57 -9.36
CA SER A 109 11.13 1.71 -10.33
C SER A 109 10.00 0.89 -9.72
N PHE A 110 9.89 0.85 -8.39
CA PHE A 110 8.86 0.09 -7.67
C PHE A 110 8.84 -1.40 -8.03
N ASP A 111 10.04 -1.96 -8.28
CA ASP A 111 10.24 -3.37 -8.58
C ASP A 111 10.54 -4.20 -7.34
N SER A 112 10.97 -3.54 -6.26
CA SER A 112 11.34 -4.20 -5.00
C SER A 112 10.84 -3.44 -3.78
N PHE A 113 10.43 -4.19 -2.75
CA PHE A 113 9.82 -3.66 -1.53
C PHE A 113 10.29 -4.37 -0.28
N TYR A 114 10.26 -3.65 0.84
CA TYR A 114 10.21 -4.24 2.16
C TYR A 114 8.78 -4.19 2.67
N LEU A 115 8.26 -5.34 3.11
CA LEU A 115 7.08 -5.41 3.96
C LEU A 115 7.55 -5.56 5.40
N PHE A 116 7.38 -4.51 6.19
CA PHE A 116 7.56 -4.56 7.63
C PHE A 116 6.30 -5.07 8.28
N THR A 117 6.44 -5.98 9.25
CA THR A 117 5.33 -6.46 10.07
C THR A 117 5.68 -6.48 11.55
N CYS A 118 4.70 -6.29 12.42
CA CYS A 118 4.87 -6.50 13.86
C CYS A 118 4.46 -7.94 14.24
N GLN A 119 5.34 -8.65 14.94
CA GLN A 119 5.06 -9.95 15.54
C GLN A 119 4.94 -9.81 17.06
N THR A 120 4.00 -10.55 17.66
CA THR A 120 3.89 -10.71 19.11
C THR A 120 4.30 -12.13 19.47
N ASN A 121 5.10 -12.26 20.52
CA ASN A 121 5.48 -13.54 21.08
C ASN A 121 4.84 -13.68 22.45
N PHE A 122 4.13 -14.80 22.65
CA PHE A 122 3.49 -15.13 23.92
C PHE A 122 4.22 -16.29 24.57
N ASP A 123 4.20 -16.36 25.90
CA ASP A 123 4.64 -17.54 26.63
C ASP A 123 3.58 -18.65 26.57
N ASP A 124 3.90 -19.82 27.15
CA ASP A 124 3.00 -20.97 27.19
C ASP A 124 1.70 -20.67 27.98
N ASN A 125 1.66 -19.60 28.77
CA ASN A 125 0.49 -19.15 29.53
C ASN A 125 -0.31 -18.07 28.79
N GLY A 126 0.10 -17.68 27.59
CA GLY A 126 -0.54 -16.63 26.81
C GLY A 126 -0.19 -15.20 27.26
N LEU A 127 0.85 -15.01 28.06
CA LEU A 127 1.36 -13.69 28.43
C LEU A 127 2.29 -13.15 27.34
N LEU A 128 2.10 -11.89 26.95
CA LEU A 128 2.96 -11.23 25.99
C LEU A 128 4.40 -11.13 26.53
N ILE A 129 5.35 -11.75 25.84
CA ILE A 129 6.79 -11.70 26.15
C ILE A 129 7.44 -10.50 25.45
N SER A 130 7.23 -10.40 24.14
CA SER A 130 7.83 -9.35 23.30
C SER A 130 6.96 -9.01 22.10
N SER A 131 7.19 -7.81 21.57
CA SER A 131 6.69 -7.38 20.26
C SER A 131 7.88 -6.96 19.42
N ASP A 132 8.06 -7.61 18.27
CA ASP A 132 9.21 -7.41 17.41
C ASP A 132 8.77 -6.89 16.04
N ILE A 133 9.56 -5.99 15.47
CA ILE A 133 9.39 -5.57 14.07
C ILE A 133 10.22 -6.53 13.22
N THR A 134 9.56 -7.20 12.28
CA THR A 134 10.19 -8.07 11.28
C THR A 134 10.01 -7.47 9.89
N TYR A 135 10.79 -7.93 8.92
CA TYR A 135 10.66 -7.48 7.53
C TYR A 135 10.80 -8.63 6.55
N SER A 136 10.14 -8.51 5.41
CA SER A 136 10.26 -9.39 4.25
C SER A 136 10.68 -8.59 3.03
N TYR A 137 11.69 -9.05 2.31
CA TYR A 137 12.02 -8.55 0.97
C TYR A 137 11.06 -9.14 -0.06
N ILE A 138 10.64 -8.31 -1.01
CA ILE A 138 9.71 -8.64 -2.09
C ILE A 138 10.33 -8.16 -3.39
N SER A 139 10.45 -9.06 -4.36
CA SER A 139 10.84 -8.79 -5.74
C SER A 139 9.62 -9.00 -6.64
N ARG A 140 9.31 -8.02 -7.50
CA ARG A 140 8.22 -8.14 -8.49
C ARG A 140 8.70 -8.61 -9.86
N THR A 141 10.02 -8.66 -10.09
CA THR A 141 10.64 -9.06 -11.37
C THR A 141 10.93 -10.55 -11.46
N ASP A 142 10.70 -11.31 -10.39
CA ASP A 142 10.78 -12.76 -10.43
C ASP A 142 9.45 -13.30 -10.96
N ASP A 143 9.35 -13.40 -12.29
CA ASP A 143 8.28 -14.03 -13.07
C ASP A 143 8.22 -15.55 -12.83
N SER A 144 8.07 -15.98 -11.58
CA SER A 144 7.79 -17.37 -11.20
C SER A 144 6.42 -17.50 -10.53
N TYR A 145 5.43 -16.82 -11.10
CA TYR A 145 4.01 -17.04 -10.77
C TYR A 145 3.28 -17.43 -12.06
N SER A 146 3.57 -18.65 -12.52
CA SER A 146 2.80 -19.41 -13.50
C SER A 146 2.02 -20.52 -12.81
#